data_AF-A0ABD3NXT2-F1
#
_entry.id   AF-A0ABD3NXT2-F1
#
_cell.length_a   1.000
_cell.length_b   1.000
_cell.length_c   1.000
_cell.angle_alpha   90.00
_cell.angle_beta   90.00
_cell.angle_gamma   90.00
#
_symmetry.space_group_name_H-M   'P 1'
#
loop_
_entity.id
_entity.type
_entity.pdbx_description
1 polymer ?
#
loop_
_entity_poly.entity_id
_entity_poly.type
_entity_poly.pdbx_seq_one_letter_code
_entity_poly.pdbx_strand_id
1 'polypeptide(L)'
;MKLLSATAAAVLASSCSAFAPAASRVHGKVSNDCSSTRLNMNVPFFAQQTEDKKPEIEEPLEDASATMTLDEEVEMLVEKEKAKMAKMSKLSSASGVEYAPWMGITEYEEAEIRSIMREKTAARRARQEQQKDVTGNLYLDSQAQELSGTGLSYKIIDGQVELEWATKSETDTKGFIVKRRAAKTNDYSVIASYKDWGPLASKGVDGGIYRYLDESATPGGWVYRITEEDNSGNSADICQCLVEVQTADEQKAALIAGVGFAVFAVVAVVAGIALDPMQGY
;
A
#
# COMPACT_ATOMS: atom_id res chain seq x y z
N MET A 1 21.14 -10.90 74.32
CA MET A 1 20.66 -11.88 73.32
C MET A 1 19.16 -12.02 73.50
N LYS A 2 18.37 -11.42 72.61
CA LYS A 2 16.90 -11.40 72.68
C LYS A 2 16.33 -11.99 71.40
N LEU A 3 15.24 -12.72 71.62
CA LEU A 3 14.61 -13.71 70.75
C LEU A 3 14.01 -13.16 69.45
N LEU A 4 13.97 -14.09 68.48
CA LEU A 4 13.25 -14.08 67.22
C LEU A 4 11.75 -13.84 67.41
N SER A 5 11.14 -13.09 66.48
CA SER A 5 9.75 -13.31 66.10
C SER A 5 9.59 -12.96 64.61
N ALA A 6 9.25 -13.98 63.83
CA ALA A 6 8.91 -13.90 62.42
C ALA A 6 7.40 -13.64 62.29
N THR A 7 7.01 -12.74 61.40
CA THR A 7 5.62 -12.61 60.95
C THR A 7 5.61 -12.52 59.43
N ALA A 8 5.22 -13.64 58.82
CA ALA A 8 4.78 -13.72 57.44
C ALA A 8 3.31 -13.29 57.40
N ALA A 9 2.95 -12.43 56.44
CA ALA A 9 1.57 -12.18 56.07
C ALA A 9 1.48 -12.22 54.55
N ALA A 10 0.92 -13.33 54.06
CA ALA A 10 0.46 -13.50 52.69
C ALA A 10 -0.79 -12.63 52.47
N VAL A 11 -0.83 -11.87 51.38
CA VAL A 11 -2.06 -11.23 50.90
C VAL A 11 -2.43 -11.85 49.56
N LEU A 12 -3.69 -12.25 49.53
CA LEU A 12 -4.36 -13.09 48.56
C LEU A 12 -4.49 -12.42 47.18
N ALA A 13 -4.42 -13.26 46.16
CA ALA A 13 -4.92 -12.99 44.83
C ALA A 13 -6.42 -12.61 44.87
N SER A 14 -6.80 -11.60 44.11
CA SER A 14 -8.18 -11.43 43.65
C SER A 14 -8.15 -11.00 42.19
N SER A 15 -8.45 -11.99 41.35
CA SER A 15 -8.76 -11.88 39.93
C SER A 15 -10.11 -11.19 39.75
N CYS A 16 -10.13 -10.02 39.12
CA CYS A 16 -11.35 -9.43 38.56
C CYS A 16 -11.29 -9.53 37.03
N SER A 17 -11.89 -10.60 36.51
CA SER A 17 -12.39 -10.68 35.15
C SER A 17 -13.74 -9.94 35.04
N ALA A 18 -14.00 -9.39 33.85
CA ALA A 18 -15.28 -8.93 33.32
C ALA A 18 -15.60 -7.43 33.47
N PHE A 19 -15.19 -6.65 32.46
CA PHE A 19 -16.03 -5.56 31.95
C PHE A 19 -16.06 -5.64 30.42
N ALA A 20 -17.09 -6.32 29.90
CA ALA A 20 -17.48 -6.27 28.50
C ALA A 20 -18.54 -5.17 28.35
N PRO A 21 -18.47 -4.28 27.35
CA PRO A 21 -19.59 -3.41 27.04
C PRO A 21 -20.71 -4.21 26.38
N ALA A 22 -21.87 -4.23 27.04
CA ALA A 22 -23.10 -4.79 26.52
C ALA A 22 -23.61 -4.01 25.29
N ALA A 23 -24.01 -4.76 24.27
CA ALA A 23 -24.66 -4.27 23.07
C ALA A 23 -25.96 -3.52 23.40
N SER A 24 -26.01 -2.23 23.06
CA SER A 24 -27.23 -1.43 23.05
C SER A 24 -27.83 -1.47 21.65
N ARG A 25 -28.87 -2.30 21.46
CA ARG A 25 -29.75 -2.25 20.29
C ARG A 25 -30.61 -0.99 20.37
N VAL A 26 -30.30 0.02 19.57
CA VAL A 26 -31.22 1.12 19.27
C VAL A 26 -31.90 0.82 17.94
N HIS A 27 -33.19 0.50 18.00
CA HIS A 27 -34.09 0.44 16.85
C HIS A 27 -34.47 1.87 16.45
N GLY A 28 -33.77 2.44 15.46
CA GLY A 28 -34.20 3.62 14.74
C GLY A 28 -34.93 3.22 13.46
N LYS A 29 -36.26 3.11 13.50
CA LYS A 29 -37.09 3.13 12.30
C LYS A 29 -37.18 4.57 11.80
N VAL A 30 -36.46 4.89 10.72
CA VAL A 30 -36.75 6.09 9.92
C VAL A 30 -37.52 5.62 8.70
N SER A 31 -38.83 5.80 8.77
CA SER A 31 -39.76 5.75 7.65
C SER A 31 -39.55 6.99 6.78
N ASN A 32 -38.99 6.81 5.58
CA ASN A 32 -39.11 7.80 4.51
C ASN A 32 -40.26 7.38 3.59
N ASP A 33 -41.47 7.80 3.98
CA ASP A 33 -42.56 8.04 3.04
C ASP A 33 -42.24 9.32 2.28
N CYS A 34 -41.76 9.20 1.03
CA CYS A 34 -41.85 10.28 0.06
C CYS A 34 -42.92 9.92 -0.97
N SER A 35 -44.10 10.46 -0.68
CA SER A 35 -45.27 10.56 -1.54
C SER A 35 -44.91 11.09 -2.93
N SER A 36 -45.55 10.49 -3.93
CA SER A 36 -45.51 10.86 -5.33
C SER A 36 -45.82 12.33 -5.56
N THR A 37 -45.03 13.00 -6.39
CA THR A 37 -45.54 14.04 -7.28
C THR A 37 -45.06 13.73 -8.69
N ARG A 38 -46.02 13.44 -9.56
CA ARG A 38 -45.83 13.16 -10.98
C ARG A 38 -45.28 14.42 -11.67
N LEU A 39 -44.16 14.28 -12.37
CA LEU A 39 -43.92 15.04 -13.59
C LEU A 39 -43.68 14.02 -14.71
N ASN A 40 -44.74 13.80 -15.48
CA ASN A 40 -44.73 13.02 -16.70
C ASN A 40 -43.89 13.80 -17.73
N MET A 41 -42.58 13.58 -17.75
CA MET A 41 -41.70 14.15 -18.76
C MET A 41 -41.95 13.39 -20.06
N ASN A 42 -42.73 14.01 -20.92
CA ASN A 42 -42.89 13.62 -22.32
C ASN A 42 -41.49 13.62 -22.95
N VAL A 43 -40.96 12.44 -23.25
CA VAL A 43 -39.64 12.28 -23.85
C VAL A 43 -39.65 13.01 -25.20
N PRO A 44 -38.70 13.92 -25.48
CA PRO A 44 -38.66 14.59 -26.77
C PRO A 44 -38.50 13.55 -27.90
N PHE A 45 -39.26 13.80 -28.96
CA PHE A 45 -39.44 13.06 -30.22
C PHE A 45 -38.16 12.56 -30.94
N PHE A 46 -36.97 12.83 -30.42
CA PHE A 46 -35.68 12.35 -30.96
C PHE A 46 -35.30 10.94 -30.46
N ALA A 47 -36.09 10.35 -29.54
CA ALA A 47 -35.80 9.06 -28.90
C ALA A 47 -36.85 7.98 -29.22
N GLN A 48 -37.36 7.94 -30.46
CA GLN A 48 -38.27 6.87 -30.90
C GLN A 48 -37.64 5.97 -31.98
N GLN A 49 -37.37 4.75 -31.53
CA GLN A 49 -37.25 3.45 -32.22
C GLN A 49 -36.12 3.24 -33.23
N THR A 50 -35.28 2.23 -32.94
CA THR A 50 -35.40 0.95 -33.64
C THR A 50 -35.00 -0.19 -32.69
N GLU A 51 -35.91 -1.13 -32.46
CA GLU A 51 -35.54 -2.44 -31.92
C GLU A 51 -34.77 -3.19 -32.99
N ASP A 52 -33.50 -3.51 -32.73
CA ASP A 52 -32.79 -4.54 -33.47
C ASP A 52 -31.79 -5.25 -32.54
N LYS A 53 -32.08 -6.54 -32.35
CA LYS A 53 -31.16 -7.66 -32.09
C LYS A 53 -30.09 -7.47 -30.99
N LYS A 54 -30.40 -8.04 -29.82
CA LYS A 54 -29.48 -8.39 -28.72
C LYS A 54 -28.16 -9.02 -29.25
N PRO A 55 -26.99 -8.36 -29.11
CA PRO A 55 -25.72 -9.07 -29.14
C PRO A 55 -25.48 -9.71 -27.78
N GLU A 56 -25.06 -10.97 -27.87
CA GLU A 56 -24.58 -11.84 -26.83
C GLU A 56 -23.43 -11.15 -26.07
N ILE A 57 -23.47 -11.24 -24.75
CA ILE A 57 -22.46 -10.70 -23.85
C ILE A 57 -21.27 -11.66 -23.94
N GLU A 58 -20.28 -11.29 -24.75
CA GLU A 58 -18.96 -11.90 -24.69
C GLU A 58 -18.19 -11.33 -23.49
N GLU A 59 -17.68 -12.25 -22.68
CA GLU A 59 -16.86 -12.06 -21.50
C GLU A 59 -15.56 -11.29 -21.81
N PRO A 60 -14.91 -10.65 -20.80
CA PRO A 60 -13.77 -9.77 -21.04
C PRO A 60 -12.56 -10.58 -21.53
N LEU A 61 -12.20 -10.42 -22.81
CA LEU A 61 -10.95 -10.88 -23.41
C LEU A 61 -9.76 -10.06 -22.90
N GLU A 62 -9.30 -10.31 -21.66
CA GLU A 62 -8.08 -9.70 -21.12
C GLU A 62 -6.78 -10.44 -21.50
N ASP A 63 -6.83 -11.61 -22.12
CA ASP A 63 -5.64 -12.47 -22.28
C ASP A 63 -5.07 -12.61 -23.72
N ALA A 64 -5.41 -11.72 -24.65
CA ALA A 64 -4.81 -11.71 -26.01
C ALA A 64 -3.61 -10.75 -26.17
N SER A 65 -3.18 -10.08 -25.10
CA SER A 65 -2.05 -9.13 -25.13
C SER A 65 -0.70 -9.75 -24.75
N ALA A 66 -0.68 -11.00 -24.29
CA ALA A 66 0.53 -11.63 -23.75
C ALA A 66 1.46 -12.26 -24.82
N THR A 67 1.01 -12.37 -26.07
CA THR A 67 1.77 -13.02 -27.16
C THR A 67 1.99 -12.15 -28.39
N MET A 68 1.51 -10.90 -28.39
CA MET A 68 1.79 -9.98 -29.50
C MET A 68 3.13 -9.27 -29.29
N THR A 69 3.91 -9.17 -30.36
CA THR A 69 5.15 -8.40 -30.34
C THR A 69 4.84 -6.92 -30.11
N LEU A 70 5.83 -6.15 -29.61
CA LEU A 70 5.65 -4.72 -29.32
C LEU A 70 5.10 -3.97 -30.54
N ASP A 71 5.63 -4.30 -31.71
CA ASP A 71 5.27 -3.65 -32.96
C ASP A 71 3.85 -3.99 -33.42
N GLU A 72 3.39 -5.24 -33.26
CA GLU A 72 2.01 -5.64 -33.59
C GLU A 72 0.97 -4.97 -32.68
N GLU A 73 1.25 -4.83 -31.38
CA GLU A 73 0.37 -4.11 -30.45
C GLU A 73 0.28 -2.62 -30.82
N VAL A 74 1.41 -2.01 -31.17
CA VAL A 74 1.48 -0.60 -31.61
C VAL A 74 0.71 -0.40 -32.92
N GLU A 75 0.86 -1.30 -33.89
CA GLU A 75 0.15 -1.21 -35.17
C GLU A 75 -1.38 -1.32 -34.98
N MET A 76 -1.86 -2.27 -34.17
CA MET A 76 -3.29 -2.35 -33.86
C MET A 76 -3.83 -1.10 -33.16
N LEU A 77 -3.04 -0.49 -32.28
CA LEU A 77 -3.42 0.73 -31.57
C LEU A 77 -3.46 1.94 -32.52
N VAL A 78 -2.51 2.02 -33.45
CA VAL A 78 -2.45 3.03 -34.50
C VAL A 78 -3.62 2.88 -35.46
N GLU A 79 -3.95 1.65 -35.89
CA GLU A 79 -5.11 1.38 -36.74
C GLU A 79 -6.42 1.76 -36.07
N LYS A 80 -6.57 1.49 -34.76
CA LYS A 80 -7.73 1.93 -33.99
C LYS A 80 -7.83 3.46 -33.92
N GLU A 81 -6.72 4.18 -33.81
CA GLU A 81 -6.73 5.65 -33.85
C GLU A 81 -7.02 6.19 -35.24
N LYS A 82 -6.42 5.62 -36.30
CA LYS A 82 -6.75 5.96 -37.68
C LYS A 82 -8.22 5.74 -37.98
N ALA A 83 -8.80 4.63 -37.52
CA ALA A 83 -10.22 4.33 -37.67
C ALA A 83 -11.12 5.33 -36.92
N LYS A 84 -10.72 5.77 -35.71
CA LYS A 84 -11.43 6.81 -34.95
C LYS A 84 -11.35 8.15 -35.67
N MET A 85 -10.17 8.57 -36.12
CA MET A 85 -9.99 9.84 -36.84
C MET A 85 -10.72 9.83 -38.17
N ALA A 86 -10.69 8.72 -38.92
CA ALA A 86 -11.46 8.54 -40.15
C ALA A 86 -12.98 8.56 -39.92
N LYS A 87 -13.46 8.03 -38.79
CA LYS A 87 -14.88 8.08 -38.43
C LYS A 87 -15.33 9.49 -38.07
N MET A 88 -14.47 10.29 -37.45
CA MET A 88 -14.74 11.70 -37.14
C MET A 88 -14.67 12.59 -38.38
N SER A 89 -13.72 12.35 -39.29
CA SER A 89 -13.61 13.13 -40.53
C SER A 89 -14.77 12.84 -41.50
N LYS A 90 -15.30 11.62 -41.49
CA LYS A 90 -16.45 11.20 -42.31
C LYS A 90 -17.82 11.66 -41.77
N LEU A 91 -17.86 12.57 -40.80
CA LEU A 91 -19.11 13.21 -40.40
C LEU A 91 -19.54 14.18 -41.53
N SER A 92 -20.57 13.80 -42.30
CA SER A 92 -21.14 14.63 -43.36
C SER A 92 -22.39 15.37 -42.88
N SER A 93 -22.55 16.62 -43.31
CA SER A 93 -23.80 17.37 -43.13
C SER A 93 -24.95 16.72 -43.91
N ALA A 94 -26.21 17.05 -43.60
CA ALA A 94 -27.40 16.56 -44.31
C ALA A 94 -27.39 16.89 -45.82
N SER A 95 -26.57 17.85 -46.23
CA SER A 95 -26.31 18.23 -47.63
C SER A 95 -25.22 17.41 -48.33
N GLY A 96 -24.65 16.38 -47.67
CA GLY A 96 -23.59 15.52 -48.23
C GLY A 96 -22.20 16.16 -48.25
N VAL A 97 -22.04 17.36 -47.69
CA VAL A 97 -20.74 18.03 -47.57
C VAL A 97 -20.02 17.50 -46.32
N GLU A 98 -18.81 17.00 -46.49
CA GLU A 98 -17.94 16.57 -45.40
C GLU A 98 -17.63 17.75 -44.47
N TYR A 99 -17.84 17.54 -43.17
CA TYR A 99 -17.73 18.61 -42.18
C TYR A 99 -16.29 19.06 -41.93
N ALA A 100 -15.31 18.17 -42.13
CA ALA A 100 -13.90 18.48 -41.90
C ALA A 100 -12.95 17.81 -42.93
N PRO A 101 -12.93 18.29 -44.19
CA PRO A 101 -11.99 17.79 -45.20
C PRO A 101 -10.51 18.05 -44.85
N TRP A 102 -10.27 19.04 -43.98
CA TRP A 102 -8.96 19.44 -43.46
C TRP A 102 -8.44 18.53 -42.33
N MET A 103 -9.25 17.55 -41.88
CA MET A 103 -8.88 16.52 -40.89
C MET A 103 -8.45 15.20 -41.56
N GLY A 104 -8.10 15.24 -42.84
CA GLY A 104 -7.52 14.09 -43.53
C GLY A 104 -6.14 13.79 -42.97
N ILE A 105 -5.94 12.56 -42.49
CA ILE A 105 -4.68 12.15 -41.87
C ILE A 105 -3.58 12.24 -42.92
N THR A 106 -2.60 13.10 -42.68
CA THR A 106 -1.43 13.21 -43.55
C THR A 106 -0.40 12.13 -43.20
N GLU A 107 0.47 11.76 -44.15
CA GLU A 107 1.53 10.78 -43.90
C GLU A 107 2.44 11.18 -42.72
N TYR A 108 2.59 12.48 -42.48
CA TYR A 108 3.32 13.04 -41.34
C TYR A 108 2.62 12.76 -40.01
N GLU A 109 1.31 12.98 -39.93
CA GLU A 109 0.50 12.70 -38.72
C GLU A 109 0.45 11.20 -38.41
N GLU A 110 0.44 10.33 -39.42
CA GLU A 110 0.52 8.87 -39.20
C GLU A 110 1.85 8.42 -38.60
N ALA A 111 2.95 9.09 -38.94
CA ALA A 111 4.27 8.82 -38.37
C ALA A 111 4.34 9.32 -36.91
N GLU A 112 3.75 10.49 -36.64
CA GLU A 112 3.66 11.05 -35.29
C GLU A 112 2.81 10.16 -34.37
N ILE A 113 1.62 9.73 -34.82
CA ILE A 113 0.75 8.79 -34.08
C ILE A 113 1.49 7.48 -33.76
N ARG A 114 2.24 6.92 -34.72
CA ARG A 114 3.07 5.72 -34.50
C ARG A 114 4.15 5.95 -33.44
N SER A 115 4.81 7.11 -33.45
CA SER A 115 5.85 7.44 -32.47
C SER A 115 5.27 7.58 -31.06
N ILE A 116 4.14 8.28 -30.91
CA ILE A 116 3.46 8.47 -29.64
C ILE A 116 2.94 7.13 -29.10
N MET A 117 2.36 6.29 -29.96
CA MET A 117 1.89 4.98 -29.54
C MET A 117 3.02 4.02 -29.17
N ARG A 118 4.14 4.05 -29.90
CA ARG A 118 5.33 3.27 -29.53
C ARG A 118 5.87 3.71 -28.18
N GLU A 119 5.99 5.01 -27.94
CA GLU A 119 6.44 5.56 -26.65
C GLU A 119 5.47 5.19 -25.52
N LYS A 120 4.16 5.31 -25.75
CA LYS A 120 3.12 4.99 -24.77
C LYS A 120 3.08 3.51 -24.44
N THR A 121 3.18 2.63 -25.44
CA THR A 121 3.23 1.17 -25.25
C THR A 121 4.52 0.76 -24.55
N ALA A 122 5.66 1.33 -24.94
CA ALA A 122 6.93 1.11 -24.25
C ALA A 122 6.88 1.58 -22.79
N ALA A 123 6.30 2.74 -22.51
CA ALA A 123 6.13 3.24 -21.14
C ALA A 123 5.17 2.37 -20.32
N ARG A 124 4.09 1.85 -20.92
CA ARG A 124 3.18 0.89 -20.26
C ARG A 124 3.90 -0.41 -19.91
N ARG A 125 4.69 -0.95 -20.84
CA ARG A 125 5.47 -2.18 -20.63
C ARG A 125 6.56 -1.98 -19.58
N ALA A 126 7.28 -0.87 -19.62
CA ALA A 126 8.28 -0.51 -18.60
C ALA A 126 7.65 -0.40 -17.21
N ARG A 127 6.45 0.18 -17.09
CA ARG A 127 5.70 0.20 -15.82
C ARG A 127 5.28 -1.20 -15.37
N GLN A 128 4.83 -2.05 -16.29
CA GLN A 128 4.47 -3.44 -15.99
C GLN A 128 5.67 -4.29 -15.58
N GLU A 129 6.86 -4.03 -16.14
CA GLU A 129 8.10 -4.70 -15.74
C GLU A 129 8.54 -4.27 -14.34
N GLN A 130 8.56 -2.96 -14.05
CA GLN A 130 8.80 -2.44 -12.70
C GLN A 130 7.78 -2.98 -11.67
N GLN A 131 6.55 -3.23 -12.12
CA GLN A 131 5.47 -3.82 -11.34
C GLN A 131 5.65 -5.32 -11.08
N LYS A 132 6.35 -6.06 -11.94
CA LYS A 132 6.65 -7.48 -11.75
C LYS A 132 7.77 -7.72 -10.72
N ASP A 133 8.68 -6.76 -10.57
CA ASP A 133 9.77 -6.82 -9.58
C ASP A 133 9.28 -6.67 -8.12
N VAL A 134 8.03 -6.20 -7.94
CA VAL A 134 7.41 -6.00 -6.62
C VAL A 134 6.31 -7.04 -6.42
N THR A 135 6.45 -7.91 -5.43
CA THR A 135 5.49 -9.01 -5.21
C THR A 135 4.59 -8.76 -3.99
N GLY A 136 3.42 -9.41 -4.00
CA GLY A 136 2.53 -9.48 -2.83
C GLY A 136 1.90 -8.15 -2.42
N ASN A 137 1.90 -7.86 -1.11
CA ASN A 137 1.22 -6.69 -0.54
C ASN A 137 1.89 -5.36 -0.93
N LEU A 138 3.19 -5.40 -1.25
CA LEU A 138 3.97 -4.22 -1.67
C LEU A 138 3.53 -3.71 -3.04
N TYR A 139 2.96 -4.58 -3.87
CA TYR A 139 2.39 -4.26 -5.17
C TYR A 139 1.14 -3.37 -5.07
N LEU A 140 0.31 -3.60 -4.04
CA LEU A 140 -0.98 -2.91 -3.89
C LEU A 140 -0.84 -1.55 -3.23
N ASP A 141 0.02 -1.41 -2.22
CA ASP A 141 0.19 -0.15 -1.49
C ASP A 141 1.60 0.00 -0.89
N SER A 142 2.55 0.41 -1.73
CA SER A 142 3.93 0.65 -1.31
C SER A 142 4.00 1.71 -0.21
N GLN A 143 3.22 2.80 -0.32
CA GLN A 143 3.24 3.90 0.65
C GLN A 143 2.67 3.50 2.01
N ALA A 144 1.54 2.79 2.05
CA ALA A 144 1.00 2.32 3.31
C ALA A 144 1.90 1.26 3.95
N GLN A 145 2.63 0.46 3.17
CA GLN A 145 3.60 -0.48 3.72
C GLN A 145 4.81 0.22 4.35
N GLU A 146 5.30 1.32 3.77
CA GLU A 146 6.37 2.12 4.41
C GLU A 146 5.95 2.62 5.79
N LEU A 147 4.68 3.05 5.94
CA LEU A 147 4.15 3.63 7.17
C LEU A 147 3.69 2.57 8.18
N SER A 148 3.19 1.42 7.71
CA SER A 148 2.64 0.35 8.56
C SER A 148 3.66 -0.72 8.94
N GLY A 149 4.79 -0.83 8.23
CA GLY A 149 5.81 -1.86 8.48
C GLY A 149 5.29 -3.29 8.33
N THR A 150 4.27 -3.51 7.49
CA THR A 150 3.66 -4.83 7.34
C THR A 150 4.69 -5.85 6.83
N GLY A 151 4.99 -6.85 7.67
CA GLY A 151 5.97 -7.90 7.37
C GLY A 151 7.44 -7.58 7.72
N LEU A 152 7.76 -6.34 8.11
CA LEU A 152 9.10 -5.93 8.54
C LEU A 152 9.04 -5.13 9.84
N SER A 153 9.44 -5.79 10.93
CA SER A 153 9.59 -5.16 12.24
C SER A 153 10.99 -4.57 12.39
N TYR A 154 11.10 -3.46 13.12
CA TYR A 154 12.39 -2.89 13.47
C TYR A 154 12.45 -2.52 14.96
N LYS A 155 13.66 -2.54 15.50
CA LYS A 155 13.99 -2.07 16.84
C LYS A 155 15.26 -1.23 16.76
N ILE A 156 15.29 -0.15 17.52
CA ILE A 156 16.48 0.69 17.62
C ILE A 156 17.16 0.33 18.94
N ILE A 157 18.39 -0.19 18.87
CA ILE A 157 19.21 -0.58 20.03
C ILE A 157 20.50 0.24 19.95
N ASP A 158 20.74 1.11 20.93
CA ASP A 158 21.95 1.93 21.02
C ASP A 158 22.31 2.71 19.73
N GLY A 159 21.29 3.17 18.99
CA GLY A 159 21.46 3.90 17.73
C GLY A 159 21.65 3.01 16.50
N GLN A 160 21.68 1.70 16.67
CA GLN A 160 21.70 0.71 15.59
C GLN A 160 20.28 0.24 15.28
N VAL A 161 20.04 -0.19 14.04
CA VAL A 161 18.72 -0.65 13.61
C VAL A 161 18.74 -2.17 13.47
N GLU A 162 18.02 -2.85 14.34
CA GLU A 162 17.72 -4.27 14.20
C GLU A 162 16.44 -4.43 13.38
N LEU A 163 16.53 -5.14 12.26
CA LEU A 163 15.43 -5.50 11.38
C LEU A 163 15.07 -6.97 11.61
N GLU A 164 13.77 -7.25 11.73
CA GLU A 164 13.23 -8.60 11.85
C GLU A 164 12.05 -8.79 10.88
N TRP A 165 12.12 -9.84 10.06
CA TRP A 165 11.00 -10.25 9.20
C TRP A 165 10.81 -11.75 9.26
N ALA A 166 9.59 -12.19 8.93
CA ALA A 166 9.23 -13.60 8.91
C ALA A 166 8.64 -13.96 7.55
N THR A 167 9.14 -15.04 6.97
CA THR A 167 8.56 -15.68 5.78
C THR A 167 7.75 -16.90 6.21
N LYS A 168 6.66 -17.19 5.50
CA LYS A 168 5.81 -18.36 5.78
C LYS A 168 6.18 -19.59 4.96
N SER A 169 6.71 -19.37 3.77
CA SER A 169 7.11 -20.41 2.84
C SER A 169 8.11 -19.84 1.85
N GLU A 170 9.17 -20.58 1.58
CA GLU A 170 10.26 -20.19 0.66
C GLU A 170 10.44 -21.30 -0.37
N THR A 171 9.78 -21.16 -1.52
CA THR A 171 9.93 -22.09 -2.64
C THR A 171 10.97 -21.54 -3.59
N ASP A 172 12.06 -22.29 -3.78
CA ASP A 172 13.19 -21.97 -4.67
C ASP A 172 14.01 -20.72 -4.31
N THR A 173 13.76 -20.12 -3.15
CA THR A 173 14.52 -18.97 -2.63
C THR A 173 16.00 -19.31 -2.34
N LYS A 174 16.94 -18.49 -2.83
CA LYS A 174 18.36 -18.55 -2.41
C LYS A 174 18.60 -17.81 -1.09
N GLY A 175 17.98 -16.65 -0.95
CA GLY A 175 18.15 -15.80 0.23
C GLY A 175 17.67 -14.38 0.00
N PHE A 176 18.05 -13.50 0.92
CA PHE A 176 17.54 -12.14 0.99
C PHE A 176 18.65 -11.10 0.86
N ILE A 177 18.26 -9.93 0.34
CA ILE A 177 19.10 -8.76 0.17
C ILE A 177 18.42 -7.60 0.90
N VAL A 178 19.17 -6.96 1.80
CA VAL A 178 18.72 -5.80 2.55
C VAL A 178 19.20 -4.55 1.84
N LYS A 179 18.24 -3.73 1.39
CA LYS A 179 18.46 -2.45 0.74
C LYS A 179 18.02 -1.33 1.67
N ARG A 180 18.73 -0.21 1.63
CA ARG A 180 18.40 1.01 2.38
C ARG A 180 18.49 2.24 1.50
N ARG A 181 17.53 3.15 1.67
CA ARG A 181 17.57 4.51 1.13
C ARG A 181 17.29 5.53 2.22
N ALA A 182 17.81 6.75 2.06
CA ALA A 182 17.37 7.87 2.89
C ALA A 182 15.93 8.24 2.53
N ALA A 183 15.10 8.63 3.50
CA ALA A 183 13.67 8.92 3.27
C ALA A 183 13.40 10.02 2.22
N LYS A 184 14.39 10.88 1.94
CA LYS A 184 14.31 11.97 0.94
C LYS A 184 14.85 11.59 -0.44
N THR A 185 15.39 10.39 -0.61
CA THR A 185 16.06 9.92 -1.82
C THR A 185 15.33 8.71 -2.37
N ASN A 186 15.35 8.49 -3.68
CA ASN A 186 14.70 7.34 -4.32
C ASN A 186 15.65 6.15 -4.55
N ASP A 187 16.96 6.38 -4.46
CA ASP A 187 17.97 5.37 -4.76
C ASP A 187 18.24 4.46 -3.57
N TYR A 188 18.07 3.16 -3.77
CA TYR A 188 18.37 2.12 -2.80
C TYR A 188 19.83 1.66 -2.91
N SER A 189 20.53 1.62 -1.79
CA SER A 189 21.86 1.03 -1.64
C SER A 189 21.75 -0.35 -0.98
N VAL A 190 22.49 -1.34 -1.49
CA VAL A 190 22.57 -2.67 -0.88
C VAL A 190 23.53 -2.60 0.30
N ILE A 191 23.06 -2.95 1.50
CA ILE A 191 23.90 -2.98 2.71
C ILE A 191 24.38 -4.40 2.99
N ALA A 192 23.48 -5.37 2.86
CA ALA A 192 23.78 -6.76 3.12
C ALA A 192 23.08 -7.65 2.10
N SER A 193 23.77 -8.72 1.71
CA SER A 193 23.25 -9.75 0.83
C SER A 193 23.46 -11.12 1.49
N TYR A 194 22.70 -12.12 1.07
CA TYR A 194 22.93 -13.52 1.47
C TYR A 194 24.31 -14.07 1.07
N LYS A 195 25.02 -13.41 0.15
CA LYS A 195 26.40 -13.77 -0.24
C LYS A 195 27.41 -13.31 0.80
N ASP A 196 27.17 -12.14 1.38
CA ASP A 196 28.07 -11.51 2.35
C ASP A 196 27.69 -11.89 3.79
N TRP A 197 26.40 -12.11 4.06
CA TRP A 197 25.84 -12.44 5.37
C TRP A 197 25.08 -13.77 5.32
N GLY A 198 25.74 -14.85 5.76
CA GLY A 198 25.19 -16.20 5.77
C GLY A 198 23.81 -16.37 6.43
N PRO A 199 23.45 -15.64 7.50
CA PRO A 199 22.11 -15.71 8.10
C PRO A 199 20.96 -15.23 7.21
N LEU A 200 21.23 -14.57 6.08
CA LEU A 200 20.22 -14.17 5.09
C LEU A 200 20.00 -15.23 4.00
N ALA A 201 20.75 -16.33 4.00
CA ALA A 201 20.45 -17.46 3.14
C ALA A 201 19.10 -18.07 3.53
N SER A 202 18.38 -18.60 2.54
CA SER A 202 17.08 -19.25 2.76
C SER A 202 17.18 -20.35 3.83
N LYS A 203 16.15 -20.41 4.68
CA LYS A 203 16.02 -21.42 5.74
C LYS A 203 15.27 -22.67 5.28
N GLY A 204 14.84 -22.70 4.02
CA GLY A 204 14.13 -23.81 3.39
C GLY A 204 12.62 -23.59 3.32
N VAL A 205 11.91 -24.61 2.83
CA VAL A 205 10.51 -24.52 2.37
C VAL A 205 9.53 -24.01 3.44
N ASP A 206 9.79 -24.31 4.71
CA ASP A 206 8.95 -23.88 5.83
C ASP A 206 9.11 -22.39 6.20
N GLY A 207 10.00 -21.68 5.51
CA GLY A 207 10.34 -20.29 5.81
C GLY A 207 11.02 -20.12 7.17
N GLY A 208 11.15 -18.88 7.62
CA GLY A 208 11.71 -18.60 8.92
C GLY A 208 11.75 -17.13 9.29
N ILE A 209 12.28 -16.87 10.48
CA ILE A 209 12.47 -15.52 11.00
C ILE A 209 13.90 -15.08 10.74
N TYR A 210 14.08 -13.95 10.05
CA TYR A 210 15.37 -13.38 9.74
C TYR A 210 15.62 -12.14 10.56
N ARG A 211 16.90 -11.92 10.88
CA ARG A 211 17.35 -10.76 11.63
C ARG A 211 18.60 -10.18 11.01
N TYR A 212 18.63 -8.86 10.92
CA TYR A 212 19.78 -8.12 10.45
C TYR A 212 19.99 -6.88 11.32
N LEU A 213 21.24 -6.64 11.74
CA LEU A 213 21.62 -5.49 12.53
C LEU A 213 22.40 -4.53 11.64
N ASP A 214 21.87 -3.34 11.41
CA ASP A 214 22.56 -2.27 10.68
C ASP A 214 23.27 -1.35 11.67
N GLU A 215 24.60 -1.47 11.71
CA GLU A 215 25.50 -0.63 12.52
C GLU A 215 25.85 0.70 11.82
N SER A 216 25.59 0.81 10.52
CA SER A 216 25.98 1.97 9.71
C SER A 216 24.92 3.08 9.66
N ALA A 217 23.76 2.85 10.28
CA ALA A 217 22.66 3.79 10.30
C ALA A 217 23.04 5.04 11.11
N THR A 218 22.91 6.22 10.50
CA THR A 218 23.08 7.50 11.19
C THR A 218 21.71 8.06 11.60
N PRO A 219 21.65 9.01 12.56
CA PRO A 219 20.38 9.63 12.95
C PRO A 219 19.66 10.26 11.76
N GLY A 220 18.37 9.95 11.60
CA GLY A 220 17.55 10.39 10.48
C GLY A 220 16.53 9.34 10.02
N GLY A 221 15.74 9.71 9.01
CA GLY A 221 14.74 8.84 8.38
C GLY A 221 15.36 7.96 7.29
N TRP A 222 15.23 6.65 7.46
CA TRP A 222 15.70 5.62 6.54
C TRP A 222 14.54 4.74 6.11
N VAL A 223 14.62 4.21 4.90
CA VAL A 223 13.64 3.28 4.37
C VAL A 223 14.38 2.01 4.00
N TYR A 224 14.04 0.93 4.69
CA TYR A 224 14.61 -0.40 4.46
C TYR A 224 13.66 -1.20 3.59
N ARG A 225 14.23 -1.94 2.64
CA ARG A 225 13.51 -2.85 1.77
C ARG A 225 14.23 -4.19 1.73
N ILE A 226 13.45 -5.26 1.77
CA ILE A 226 13.96 -6.62 1.66
C ILE A 226 13.57 -7.18 0.30
N THR A 227 14.59 -7.59 -0.45
CA THR A 227 14.45 -8.26 -1.73
C THR A 227 14.81 -9.73 -1.55
N GLU A 228 13.95 -10.61 -2.05
CA GLU A 228 14.20 -12.04 -2.19
C GLU A 228 14.92 -12.31 -3.52
N GLU A 229 15.93 -13.16 -3.52
CA GLU A 229 16.54 -13.68 -4.76
C GLU A 229 16.22 -15.18 -4.90
N ASP A 230 15.68 -15.56 -6.05
CA ASP A 230 15.30 -16.92 -6.41
C ASP A 230 16.48 -17.72 -7.00
N ASN A 231 16.36 -19.04 -7.05
CA ASN A 231 17.29 -19.95 -7.73
C ASN A 231 17.46 -19.60 -9.22
N SER A 232 16.42 -19.05 -9.84
CA SER A 232 16.43 -18.58 -11.23
C SER A 232 17.16 -17.25 -11.43
N GLY A 233 17.56 -16.56 -10.35
CA GLY A 233 18.18 -15.23 -10.40
C GLY A 233 17.17 -14.08 -10.52
N ASN A 234 15.87 -14.37 -10.39
CA ASN A 234 14.84 -13.37 -10.28
C ASN A 234 14.91 -12.72 -8.90
N SER A 235 14.71 -11.41 -8.83
CA SER A 235 14.69 -10.64 -7.59
C SER A 235 13.30 -10.05 -7.37
N ALA A 236 12.74 -10.23 -6.19
CA ALA A 236 11.41 -9.75 -5.85
C ALA A 236 11.42 -8.99 -4.52
N ASP A 237 10.86 -7.79 -4.49
CA ASP A 237 10.75 -7.02 -3.25
C ASP A 237 9.54 -7.49 -2.41
N ILE A 238 9.78 -7.94 -1.17
CA ILE A 238 8.74 -8.54 -0.30
C ILE A 238 8.11 -7.50 0.65
N CYS A 239 8.97 -6.74 1.33
CA CYS A 239 8.54 -5.86 2.40
C CYS A 239 9.45 -4.66 2.57
N GLN A 240 8.86 -3.62 3.18
CA GLN A 240 9.48 -2.31 3.31
C GLN A 240 9.02 -1.66 4.62
N CYS A 241 9.90 -0.89 5.27
CA CYS A 241 9.55 -0.09 6.43
C CYS A 241 10.31 1.23 6.45
N LEU A 242 9.66 2.28 6.96
CA LEU A 242 10.30 3.53 7.32
C LEU A 242 10.76 3.45 8.79
N VAL A 243 12.05 3.69 9.00
CA VAL A 243 12.71 3.71 10.29
C VAL A 243 13.23 5.10 10.55
N GLU A 244 12.82 5.70 11.66
CA GLU A 244 13.32 6.98 12.11
C GLU A 244 14.30 6.78 13.26
N VAL A 245 15.59 6.93 12.96
CA VAL A 245 16.65 6.82 13.96
C VAL A 245 16.76 8.16 14.70
N GLN A 246 16.19 8.20 15.90
CA GLN A 246 16.24 9.39 16.75
C GLN A 246 17.64 9.62 17.32
N THR A 247 17.97 10.89 17.54
CA THR A 247 19.18 11.26 18.27
C THR A 247 19.05 10.91 19.76
N ALA A 248 20.18 10.73 20.45
CA ALA A 248 20.19 10.42 21.88
C ALA A 248 19.52 11.51 22.74
N ASP A 249 19.49 12.77 22.25
CA ASP A 249 18.87 13.89 22.94
C ASP A 249 17.34 13.87 22.80
N GLU A 250 16.82 13.47 21.64
CA GLU A 250 15.39 13.30 21.41
C GLU A 250 14.81 12.14 22.24
N GLN A 251 15.53 11.02 22.32
CA GLN A 251 15.13 9.89 23.17
C GLN A 251 15.07 10.28 24.65
N LYS A 252 16.05 11.05 25.13
CA LYS A 252 16.05 11.58 26.50
C LYS A 252 14.91 12.57 26.73
N ALA A 253 14.65 13.46 25.77
CA ALA A 253 13.55 14.41 25.87
C ALA A 253 12.19 13.69 25.94
N ALA A 254 11.97 12.66 25.11
CA ALA A 254 10.76 11.84 25.14
C ALA A 254 10.59 11.10 26.48
N LEU A 255 11.67 10.50 27.01
CA LEU A 255 11.64 9.84 28.32
C LEU A 255 11.29 10.83 29.44
N ILE A 256 11.93 12.00 29.46
CA ILE A 256 11.70 13.04 30.46
C ILE A 256 10.27 13.55 30.38
N ALA A 257 9.76 13.81 29.17
CA ALA A 257 8.37 14.23 28.95
C ALA A 257 7.39 13.15 29.44
N GLY A 258 7.63 11.88 29.11
CA GLY A 258 6.79 10.76 29.55
C GLY A 258 6.73 10.63 31.08
N VAL A 259 7.88 10.72 31.76
CA VAL A 259 7.92 10.72 33.24
C VAL A 259 7.20 11.94 33.80
N GLY A 260 7.38 13.13 33.21
CA GLY A 260 6.68 14.35 33.61
C GLY A 260 5.16 14.22 33.51
N PHE A 261 4.65 13.68 32.40
CA PHE A 261 3.22 13.42 32.22
C PHE A 261 2.68 12.38 33.19
N ALA A 262 3.42 11.30 33.46
CA ALA A 262 3.00 10.29 34.42
C ALA A 262 2.89 10.87 35.84
N VAL A 263 3.87 11.66 36.28
CA VAL A 263 3.84 12.33 37.58
C VAL A 263 2.67 13.33 37.64
N PHE A 264 2.49 14.13 36.60
CA PHE A 264 1.37 15.08 36.53
C PHE A 264 0.01 14.39 36.59
N ALA A 265 -0.17 13.27 35.87
CA ALA A 265 -1.40 12.50 35.89
C ALA A 265 -1.71 11.95 37.29
N VAL A 266 -0.71 11.43 38.01
CA VAL A 266 -0.88 10.96 39.40
C VAL A 266 -1.29 12.12 40.30
N VAL A 267 -0.63 13.27 40.21
CA VAL A 267 -1.00 14.47 41.00
C VAL A 267 -2.42 14.93 40.67
N ALA A 268 -2.82 14.93 39.40
CA ALA A 268 -4.16 15.31 38.97
C ALA A 268 -5.23 14.34 39.49
N VAL A 269 -4.96 13.03 39.51
CA VAL A 269 -5.87 12.03 40.10
C VAL A 269 -6.00 12.23 41.61
N VAL A 270 -4.88 12.43 42.32
CA VAL A 270 -4.91 12.67 43.77
C VAL A 270 -5.62 13.97 44.11
N ALA A 271 -5.36 15.05 43.37
CA ALA A 271 -6.05 16.32 43.54
C ALA A 271 -7.54 16.21 43.19
N GLY A 272 -7.90 15.45 42.15
CA GLY A 272 -9.29 15.19 41.78
C GLY A 272 -10.06 14.43 42.86
N ILE A 273 -9.44 13.44 43.51
CA ILE A 273 -10.03 12.74 44.65
C ILE A 273 -10.14 13.67 45.86
N ALA A 274 -9.10 14.46 46.15
CA ALA A 274 -9.07 15.36 47.30
C ALA A 274 -10.03 16.56 47.17
N LEU A 275 -10.35 16.97 45.93
CA LEU A 275 -11.27 18.07 45.61
C LEU A 275 -12.69 17.57 45.28
N ASP A 276 -12.96 16.26 45.34
CA ASP A 276 -14.30 15.70 45.12
C ASP A 276 -15.21 16.02 46.33
N PRO A 277 -16.22 16.89 46.18
CA PRO A 277 -17.13 17.25 47.27
C PRO A 277 -18.04 16.09 47.70
N MET A 278 -18.09 14.97 46.96
CA MET A 278 -18.89 13.78 47.32
C MET A 278 -18.18 12.80 48.27
N GLN A 279 -16.86 12.94 48.49
CA GLN A 279 -16.12 12.20 49.53
C GLN A 279 -15.94 13.01 50.82
N GLY A 280 -16.84 13.97 51.07
CA GLY A 280 -16.92 14.66 52.35
C GLY A 280 -17.13 13.68 53.51
N TYR A 281 -16.23 13.73 54.48
CA TYR A 281 -16.62 13.56 55.88
C TYR A 281 -17.66 14.63 56.25
#